data_AF-A0A840QBL3-F1
#
_entry.id   AF-A0A840QBL3-F1
#
_cell.length_a   1.000
_cell.length_b   1.000
_cell.length_c   1.000
_cell.angle_alpha   90.00
_cell.angle_beta   90.00
_cell.angle_gamma   90.00
#
_symmetry.space_group_name_H-M   'P 1'
#
loop_
_entity.id
_entity.type
_entity.pdbx_description
1 polymer ?
#
loop_
_entity_poly.entity_id
_entity_poly.type
_entity_poly.pdbx_seq_one_letter_code
_entity_poly.pdbx_strand_id
1 'polypeptide(L)'
;MLASLLERSLEEFHKKFPSPGSFDDREPLERFEMWFTAACASLDQQPEYLRLLLAISVGPHKDAEPVQATVRRIRDYAHASWVEALTPIFAPNGGEVDAAFIDELAVLGRAVTDGLSVTNSFDGVPYSSHVGPFVSLIRGLAQQRGHDRGREI
;
A
#
# COMPACT_ATOMS: atom_id res chain seq x y z
N MET A 1 2.90 -21.95 -19.52
CA MET A 1 3.93 -22.46 -18.58
C MET A 1 4.61 -21.32 -17.82
N LEU A 2 5.10 -20.27 -18.50
CA LEU A 2 5.67 -19.08 -17.85
C LEU A 2 4.62 -18.21 -17.15
N ALA A 3 3.47 -17.96 -17.77
CA ALA A 3 2.37 -17.21 -17.17
C ALA A 3 1.91 -17.78 -15.82
N SER A 4 1.64 -19.09 -15.76
CA SER A 4 1.23 -19.78 -14.53
C SER A 4 2.32 -19.78 -13.44
N LEU A 5 3.61 -19.77 -13.81
CA LEU A 5 4.71 -19.63 -12.86
C LEU A 5 4.74 -18.22 -12.27
N LEU A 6 4.59 -17.19 -13.12
CA LEU A 6 4.52 -15.79 -12.69
C LEU A 6 3.32 -15.55 -11.77
N GLU A 7 2.15 -16.07 -12.12
CA GLU A 7 0.95 -15.99 -11.28
C GLU A 7 1.21 -16.60 -9.91
N ARG A 8 1.74 -17.83 -9.87
CA ARG A 8 2.03 -18.51 -8.60
C ARG A 8 3.04 -17.76 -7.76
N SER A 9 4.12 -17.26 -8.37
CA SER A 9 5.12 -16.47 -7.65
C SER A 9 4.53 -15.18 -7.09
N LEU A 10 3.77 -14.43 -7.89
CA LEU A 10 3.10 -13.21 -7.42
C LEU A 10 2.14 -13.48 -6.27
N GLU A 11 1.34 -14.55 -6.35
CA GLU A 11 0.43 -14.95 -5.27
C GLU A 11 1.17 -15.41 -4.00
N GLU A 12 2.24 -16.21 -4.14
CA GLU A 12 3.07 -16.66 -3.03
C GLU A 12 3.77 -15.50 -2.31
N PHE A 13 4.23 -14.49 -3.06
CA PHE A 13 4.81 -13.28 -2.50
C PHE A 13 3.76 -12.41 -1.83
N HIS A 14 2.62 -12.23 -2.48
CA HIS A 14 1.54 -11.41 -1.95
C HIS A 14 1.01 -11.92 -0.60
N LYS A 15 0.93 -13.24 -0.42
CA LYS A 15 0.54 -13.88 0.86
C LYS A 15 1.46 -13.55 2.04
N LYS A 16 2.66 -13.02 1.81
CA LYS A 16 3.62 -12.63 2.86
C LYS A 16 3.41 -11.20 3.35
N PHE A 17 2.52 -10.44 2.71
CA PHE A 17 2.19 -9.11 3.20
C PHE A 17 1.28 -9.19 4.42
N PRO A 18 1.52 -8.34 5.43
CA PRO A 18 0.64 -8.27 6.58
C PRO A 18 -0.71 -7.67 6.18
N SER A 19 -1.79 -8.22 6.73
CA SER A 19 -3.10 -7.54 6.71
C SER A 19 -3.07 -6.37 7.70
N PRO A 20 -3.68 -5.20 7.37
CA PRO A 20 -3.80 -4.09 8.31
C PRO A 20 -4.54 -4.46 9.61
N GLY A 21 -5.50 -5.36 9.56
CA GLY A 21 -6.26 -5.85 10.72
C GLY A 21 -5.45 -6.67 11.72
N SER A 22 -4.25 -7.12 11.36
CA SER A 22 -3.34 -7.83 12.28
C SER A 22 -2.82 -6.96 13.43
N PHE A 23 -3.12 -5.66 13.43
CA PHE A 23 -2.65 -4.67 14.40
C PHE A 23 -3.81 -3.89 15.05
N ASP A 24 -5.00 -4.50 15.12
CA ASP A 24 -6.23 -3.91 15.69
C ASP A 24 -6.15 -3.61 17.20
N ASP A 25 -5.14 -4.14 17.90
CA ASP A 25 -4.88 -3.92 19.33
C ASP A 25 -4.24 -2.55 19.63
N ARG A 26 -4.02 -1.71 18.62
CA ARG A 26 -3.29 -0.45 18.71
C ARG A 26 -4.14 0.76 18.36
N GLU A 27 -3.68 1.93 18.82
CA GLU A 27 -4.26 3.20 18.42
C GLU A 27 -4.15 3.42 16.90
N PRO A 28 -5.11 4.11 16.23
CA PRO A 28 -5.19 4.18 14.78
C PRO A 28 -3.89 4.54 14.04
N LEU A 29 -3.15 5.54 14.54
CA LEU A 29 -1.88 5.94 13.93
C LEU A 29 -0.76 4.91 14.18
N GLU A 30 -0.72 4.30 15.36
CA GLU A 30 0.25 3.25 15.68
C GLU A 30 -0.01 1.99 14.86
N ARG A 31 -1.29 1.61 14.67
CA ARG A 31 -1.72 0.53 13.77
C ARG A 31 -1.20 0.75 12.36
N PHE A 32 -1.42 1.94 11.80
CA PHE A 32 -0.92 2.29 10.46
C PHE A 32 0.61 2.19 10.39
N GLU A 33 1.32 2.76 11.37
CA GLU A 33 2.78 2.74 11.42
C GLU A 33 3.32 1.30 11.49
N MET A 34 2.74 0.44 12.32
CA MET A 34 3.14 -0.97 12.43
C MET A 34 2.86 -1.75 11.13
N TRP A 35 1.67 -1.57 10.55
CA TRP A 35 1.32 -2.20 9.28
C TRP A 35 2.26 -1.76 8.16
N PHE A 36 2.48 -0.46 8.00
CA PHE A 36 3.34 0.08 6.95
C PHE A 36 4.78 -0.36 7.13
N THR A 37 5.29 -0.37 8.36
CA THR A 37 6.61 -0.90 8.70
C THR A 37 6.75 -2.37 8.30
N ALA A 38 5.78 -3.21 8.66
CA ALA A 38 5.81 -4.62 8.33
C ALA A 38 5.68 -4.87 6.81
N ALA A 39 4.86 -4.09 6.10
CA ALA A 39 4.75 -4.16 4.64
C ALA A 39 6.07 -3.76 3.94
N CYS A 40 6.72 -2.69 4.39
CA CYS A 40 8.04 -2.29 3.91
C CYS A 40 9.10 -3.35 4.21
N ALA A 41 9.07 -3.98 5.38
CA ALA A 41 9.98 -5.07 5.71
C ALA A 41 9.78 -6.30 4.80
N SER A 42 8.53 -6.65 4.45
CA SER A 42 8.26 -7.70 3.47
C SER A 42 8.80 -7.34 2.08
N LEU A 43 8.75 -6.07 1.69
CA LEU A 43 9.34 -5.58 0.44
C LEU A 43 10.88 -5.61 0.46
N ASP A 44 11.51 -5.25 1.57
CA ASP A 44 12.96 -5.34 1.72
C ASP A 44 13.48 -6.77 1.60
N GLN A 45 12.71 -7.76 2.06
CA GLN A 45 13.04 -9.17 1.89
C GLN A 45 12.88 -9.65 0.44
N GLN A 46 12.06 -8.97 -0.37
CA GLN A 46 11.73 -9.35 -1.74
C GLN A 46 11.65 -8.11 -2.66
N PRO A 47 12.78 -7.43 -2.88
CA PRO A 47 12.79 -6.15 -3.58
C PRO A 47 12.31 -6.23 -5.04
N GLU A 48 12.42 -7.42 -5.64
CA GLU A 48 12.00 -7.67 -7.02
C GLU A 48 10.48 -7.79 -7.21
N TYR A 49 9.71 -8.01 -6.13
CA TYR A 49 8.27 -8.26 -6.23
C TYR A 49 7.52 -7.11 -6.92
N LEU A 50 7.70 -5.87 -6.46
CA LEU A 50 7.03 -4.72 -7.07
C LEU A 50 7.54 -4.42 -8.48
N ARG A 51 8.84 -4.63 -8.73
CA ARG A 51 9.43 -4.41 -10.06
C ARG A 51 8.86 -5.38 -11.08
N LEU A 52 8.74 -6.66 -10.71
CA LEU A 52 8.08 -7.67 -11.54
C LEU A 52 6.61 -7.32 -11.76
N LEU A 53 5.88 -6.96 -10.69
CA LEU A 53 4.48 -6.55 -10.79
C LEU A 53 4.31 -5.37 -11.76
N LEU A 54 5.17 -4.35 -11.68
CA LEU A 54 5.16 -3.17 -12.55
C LEU A 54 5.52 -3.51 -14.00
N ALA A 55 6.62 -4.23 -14.23
CA ALA A 55 7.06 -4.62 -15.56
C ALA A 55 5.99 -5.44 -16.29
N ILE A 56 5.32 -6.34 -15.57
CA ILE A 56 4.23 -7.15 -16.10
C ILE A 56 2.99 -6.28 -16.39
N SER A 57 2.74 -5.24 -15.58
CA SER A 57 1.57 -4.35 -15.75
C SER A 57 1.61 -3.52 -17.04
N VAL A 58 2.80 -3.22 -17.59
CA VAL A 58 2.97 -2.30 -18.73
C VAL A 58 3.40 -2.98 -20.03
N GLY A 59 3.89 -4.22 -19.98
CA GLY A 59 4.43 -4.93 -21.15
C GLY A 59 3.36 -5.56 -22.06
N PRO A 60 3.61 -5.67 -23.39
CA PRO A 60 2.78 -6.46 -24.28
C PRO A 60 3.07 -7.97 -24.08
N HIS A 61 2.07 -8.75 -23.65
CA HIS A 61 2.23 -10.18 -23.34
C HIS A 61 1.39 -11.07 -24.24
N LYS A 62 1.96 -12.21 -24.67
CA LYS A 62 1.28 -13.22 -25.52
C LYS A 62 0.16 -13.97 -24.78
N ASP A 63 0.17 -13.95 -23.45
CA ASP A 63 -0.81 -14.53 -22.52
C ASP A 63 -1.41 -13.43 -21.60
N ALA A 64 -1.73 -12.26 -22.16
CA ALA A 64 -2.02 -11.05 -21.39
C ALA A 64 -3.19 -11.19 -20.39
N GLU A 65 -4.23 -11.94 -20.72
CA GLU A 65 -5.48 -11.88 -19.95
C GLU A 65 -5.39 -12.51 -18.55
N PRO A 66 -4.89 -13.75 -18.35
CA PRO A 66 -4.76 -14.35 -17.02
C PRO A 66 -3.77 -13.60 -16.12
N VAL A 67 -2.65 -13.16 -16.72
CA VAL A 67 -1.61 -12.40 -16.02
C VAL A 67 -2.13 -11.03 -15.61
N GLN A 68 -2.84 -10.30 -16.49
CA GLN A 68 -3.48 -9.02 -16.15
C GLN A 68 -4.59 -9.19 -15.11
N ALA A 69 -5.34 -10.29 -15.14
CA ALA A 69 -6.33 -10.59 -14.10
C ALA A 69 -5.65 -10.77 -12.73
N THR A 70 -4.52 -11.45 -12.69
CA THR A 70 -3.73 -11.61 -11.45
C THR A 70 -3.15 -10.29 -10.95
N VAL A 71 -2.57 -9.48 -11.85
CA VAL A 71 -2.11 -8.12 -11.50
C VAL A 71 -3.26 -7.29 -10.94
N ARG A 72 -4.43 -7.29 -11.59
CA ARG A 72 -5.63 -6.57 -11.10
C ARG A 72 -6.01 -7.00 -9.70
N ARG A 73 -6.16 -8.31 -9.44
CA ARG A 73 -6.46 -8.84 -8.10
C ARG A 73 -5.47 -8.37 -7.03
N ILE A 74 -4.18 -8.39 -7.33
CA ILE A 74 -3.12 -7.93 -6.40
C ILE A 74 -3.23 -6.42 -6.15
N ARG A 75 -3.46 -5.63 -7.21
CA ARG A 75 -3.64 -4.18 -7.09
C ARG A 75 -4.90 -3.86 -6.27
N ASP A 76 -6.00 -4.56 -6.52
CA ASP A 76 -7.26 -4.37 -5.78
C ASP A 76 -7.07 -4.70 -4.29
N TYR A 77 -6.38 -5.79 -3.96
CA TYR A 77 -6.04 -6.12 -2.58
C TYR A 77 -5.14 -5.06 -1.94
N ALA A 78 -4.10 -4.62 -2.64
CA ALA A 78 -3.20 -3.59 -2.13
C ALA A 78 -3.97 -2.29 -1.83
N HIS A 79 -4.90 -1.92 -2.72
CA HIS A 79 -5.77 -0.75 -2.51
C HIS A 79 -6.67 -0.93 -1.28
N ALA A 80 -7.35 -2.07 -1.17
CA ALA A 80 -8.18 -2.39 -0.02
C ALA A 80 -7.39 -2.34 1.31
N SER A 81 -6.15 -2.84 1.30
CA SER A 81 -5.26 -2.78 2.47
C SER A 81 -4.95 -1.35 2.89
N TRP A 82 -4.68 -0.46 1.93
CA TRP A 82 -4.47 0.96 2.22
C TRP A 82 -5.73 1.63 2.78
N VAL A 83 -6.89 1.38 2.17
CA VAL A 83 -8.18 1.91 2.65
C VAL A 83 -8.45 1.43 4.07
N GLU A 84 -8.28 0.13 4.34
CA GLU A 84 -8.46 -0.48 5.66
C GLU A 84 -7.52 0.16 6.70
N ALA A 85 -6.25 0.39 6.36
CA ALA A 85 -5.27 0.99 7.27
C ALA A 85 -5.55 2.47 7.56
N LEU A 86 -6.07 3.22 6.58
CA LEU A 86 -6.31 4.66 6.69
C LEU A 86 -7.68 4.99 7.33
N THR A 87 -8.65 4.10 7.20
CA THR A 87 -10.03 4.31 7.67
C THR A 87 -10.12 4.67 9.16
N PRO A 88 -9.47 3.95 10.09
CA PRO A 88 -9.52 4.28 11.52
C PRO A 88 -8.95 5.67 11.86
N ILE A 89 -8.07 6.22 11.01
CA ILE A 89 -7.44 7.53 11.22
C ILE A 89 -8.37 8.65 10.74
N PHE A 90 -8.91 8.52 9.53
CA PHE A 90 -9.58 9.62 8.84
C PHE A 90 -11.10 9.55 8.86
N ALA A 91 -11.68 8.36 9.02
CA ALA A 91 -13.12 8.13 9.09
C ALA A 91 -13.53 7.27 10.31
N PRO A 92 -13.12 7.60 11.56
CA PRO A 92 -13.47 6.78 12.73
C PRO A 92 -15.00 6.67 12.95
N ASN A 93 -15.79 7.61 12.40
CA ASN A 93 -17.24 7.63 12.49
C ASN A 93 -17.97 7.35 11.15
N GLY A 94 -17.25 7.02 10.07
CA GLY A 94 -17.84 6.53 8.81
C GLY A 94 -18.55 7.55 7.90
N GLY A 95 -18.05 8.80 7.76
CA GLY A 95 -18.64 9.80 6.86
C GLY A 95 -18.26 9.62 5.37
N GLU A 96 -19.18 9.91 4.43
CA GLU A 96 -18.94 9.78 2.98
C GLU A 96 -17.79 10.66 2.44
N VAL A 97 -17.68 11.90 2.94
CA VAL A 97 -16.57 12.82 2.59
C VAL A 97 -15.22 12.25 3.04
N ASP A 98 -15.21 11.46 4.10
CA ASP A 98 -13.99 10.81 4.57
C ASP A 98 -13.62 9.61 3.70
N ALA A 99 -14.61 8.89 3.14
CA ALA A 99 -14.37 7.77 2.25
C ALA A 99 -13.67 8.19 0.94
N ALA A 100 -14.11 9.27 0.30
CA ALA A 100 -13.46 9.79 -0.91
C ALA A 100 -12.00 10.22 -0.65
N PHE A 101 -11.76 10.89 0.48
CA PHE A 101 -10.42 11.28 0.89
C PHE A 101 -9.50 10.08 1.18
N ILE A 102 -10.03 9.04 1.84
CA ILE A 102 -9.30 7.81 2.11
C ILE A 102 -8.92 7.10 0.80
N ASP A 103 -9.83 7.06 -0.18
CA ASP A 103 -9.59 6.47 -1.50
C ASP A 103 -8.44 7.19 -2.23
N GLU A 104 -8.47 8.52 -2.27
CA GLU A 104 -7.38 9.32 -2.86
C GLU A 104 -6.04 9.10 -2.17
N LEU A 105 -6.03 9.03 -0.83
CA LEU A 105 -4.82 8.72 -0.06
C LEU A 105 -4.33 7.29 -0.31
N ALA A 106 -5.22 6.32 -0.49
CA ALA A 106 -4.86 4.94 -0.81
C ALA A 106 -4.21 4.83 -2.19
N VAL A 107 -4.75 5.55 -3.18
CA VAL A 107 -4.14 5.70 -4.51
C VAL A 107 -2.76 6.34 -4.41
N LEU A 108 -2.62 7.42 -3.65
CA LEU A 108 -1.33 8.09 -3.44
C LEU A 108 -0.31 7.17 -2.76
N GLY A 109 -0.71 6.48 -1.69
CA GLY A 109 0.16 5.53 -0.97
C GLY A 109 0.70 4.45 -1.90
N ARG A 110 -0.17 3.86 -2.73
CA ARG A 110 0.25 2.89 -3.76
C ARG A 110 1.21 3.49 -4.78
N ALA A 111 0.92 4.68 -5.30
CA ALA A 111 1.77 5.33 -6.29
C ALA A 111 3.17 5.65 -5.73
N VAL A 112 3.23 6.09 -4.46
CA VAL A 112 4.50 6.31 -3.76
C VAL A 112 5.26 4.98 -3.61
N THR A 113 4.60 3.91 -3.15
CA THR A 113 5.24 2.59 -3.01
C THR A 113 5.74 2.03 -4.36
N ASP A 114 4.98 2.23 -5.45
CA ASP A 114 5.43 1.89 -6.79
C ASP A 114 6.69 2.69 -7.18
N GLY A 115 6.72 3.99 -6.89
CA GLY A 115 7.89 4.85 -7.10
C GLY A 115 9.11 4.42 -6.26
N LEU A 116 8.91 3.98 -5.02
CA LEU A 116 9.99 3.45 -4.18
C LEU A 116 10.66 2.22 -4.79
N SER A 117 9.92 1.41 -5.55
CA SER A 117 10.52 0.26 -6.24
C SER A 117 11.55 0.68 -7.29
N VAL A 118 11.34 1.84 -7.92
CA VAL A 118 12.27 2.45 -8.89
C VAL A 118 13.50 2.99 -8.19
N THR A 119 13.33 3.75 -7.10
CA THR A 119 14.46 4.23 -6.29
C THR A 119 15.27 3.08 -5.71
N ASN A 120 14.61 2.03 -5.22
CA ASN A 120 15.26 0.81 -4.75
C ASN A 120 16.04 0.10 -5.89
N SER A 121 15.58 0.15 -7.15
CA SER A 121 16.32 -0.37 -8.30
C SER A 121 17.59 0.39 -8.62
N PHE A 122 17.54 1.72 -8.59
CA PHE A 122 18.67 2.56 -9.00
C PHE A 122 19.69 2.77 -7.89
N ASP A 123 19.20 3.04 -6.67
CA ASP A 123 20.03 3.52 -5.56
C ASP A 123 20.21 2.47 -4.45
N GLY A 124 19.51 1.33 -4.54
CA GLY A 124 19.57 0.27 -3.53
C GLY A 124 18.96 0.64 -2.17
N VAL A 125 18.28 1.79 -2.08
CA VAL A 125 17.67 2.28 -0.85
C VAL A 125 16.53 1.34 -0.42
N PRO A 126 16.54 0.81 0.81
CA PRO A 126 15.49 -0.10 1.26
C PRO A 126 14.16 0.65 1.46
N TYR A 127 13.04 -0.04 1.21
CA TYR A 127 11.69 0.47 1.39
C TYR A 127 11.46 0.95 2.83
N SER A 128 12.05 0.26 3.82
CA SER A 128 11.96 0.65 5.24
C SER A 128 12.55 2.04 5.54
N SER A 129 13.48 2.56 4.73
CA SER A 129 14.01 3.93 4.91
C SER A 129 12.95 5.02 4.71
N HIS A 130 11.81 4.69 4.09
CA HIS A 130 10.72 5.63 3.82
C HIS A 130 9.58 5.57 4.84
N VAL A 131 9.64 4.66 5.82
CA VAL A 131 8.60 4.52 6.86
C VAL A 131 8.44 5.82 7.65
N GLY A 132 9.52 6.33 8.24
CA GLY A 132 9.47 7.54 9.08
C GLY A 132 8.90 8.77 8.36
N PRO A 133 9.40 9.14 7.16
CA PRO A 133 8.83 10.22 6.37
C PRO A 133 7.35 10.05 6.04
N PHE A 134 6.92 8.84 5.65
CA PHE A 134 5.53 8.60 5.26
C PHE A 134 4.58 8.63 6.45
N VAL A 135 4.96 8.02 7.58
CA VAL A 135 4.20 8.10 8.84
C VAL A 135 4.08 9.55 9.31
N SER A 136 5.15 10.35 9.17
CA SER A 136 5.11 11.77 9.51
C SER A 136 4.13 12.56 8.64
N LEU A 137 4.05 12.25 7.33
CA LEU A 137 3.07 12.83 6.41
C LEU A 137 1.64 12.50 6.85
N ILE A 138 1.34 11.22 7.09
CA ILE A 138 0.00 10.79 7.52
C ILE A 138 -0.39 11.43 8.85
N ARG A 139 0.55 11.50 9.81
CA ARG A 139 0.33 12.17 11.09
C ARG A 139 0.04 13.66 10.92
N GLY A 140 0.78 14.35 10.06
CA GLY A 140 0.53 15.77 9.75
C GLY A 140 -0.84 16.01 9.13
N LEU A 141 -1.25 15.16 8.18
CA LEU A 141 -2.58 15.20 7.56
C LEU A 141 -3.69 14.97 8.59
N ALA A 142 -3.51 13.99 9.48
CA ALA A 142 -4.47 13.70 10.55
C ALA A 142 -4.63 14.89 11.52
N GLN A 143 -3.52 15.53 11.89
CA GLN A 143 -3.54 16.73 12.74
C GLN A 143 -4.27 17.89 12.07
N GLN A 144 -3.99 18.17 10.80
CA GLN A 144 -4.64 19.25 10.06
C GLN A 144 -6.16 19.04 9.98
N ARG A 145 -6.60 17.82 9.62
CA ARG A 145 -8.04 17.51 9.52
C ARG A 145 -8.75 17.53 10.88
N GLY A 146 -8.06 17.15 11.95
CA GLY A 146 -8.56 17.30 13.32
C GLY A 146 -8.78 18.78 13.70
N HIS A 147 -7.87 19.67 13.30
CA HIS A 147 -8.02 21.10 13.51
C HIS A 147 -9.15 21.72 12.68
N ASP A 148 -9.32 21.30 11.42
CA ASP A 148 -10.38 21.82 10.55
C ASP A 148 -11.77 21.41 11.07
N ARG A 149 -11.95 20.16 11.50
CA ARG A 149 -13.20 19.70 12.15
C ARG A 149 -13.51 20.43 13.47
N GLY A 150 -12.48 20.83 14.21
CA GLY A 150 -12.64 21.58 15.46
C GLY A 150 -13.00 23.06 15.27
N ARG A 151 -12.83 23.61 14.06
CA ARG A 151 -13.18 25.00 13.71
C ARG A 151 -14.59 25.16 13.15
N GLU A 152 -15.24 24.08 12.74
CA GLU A 152 -16.60 24.06 12.22
C GLU A 152 -17.69 23.95 13.32
N ILE A 153 -17.29 23.99 14.61
CA ILE A 153 -18.18 23.93 15.79
C ILE A 153 -18.29 25.30 16.46
#